data_AF-A0A3M1R793-F1
#
_entry.id   AF-A0A3M1R793-F1
#
_cell.length_a   1.000
_cell.length_b   1.000
_cell.length_c   1.000
_cell.angle_alpha   90.00
_cell.angle_beta   90.00
_cell.angle_gamma   90.00
#
_symmetry.space_group_name_H-M   'P 1'
#
loop_
_entity.id
_entity.type
_entity.pdbx_description
1 polymer ?
#
loop_
_entity_poly.entity_id
_entity_poly.type
_entity_poly.pdbx_seq_one_letter_code
_entity_poly.pdbx_strand_id
1 'polypeptide(L)' 'LLPILLFPLTVPIVLGAVKTTGTILSGSSLTDGKPWLQMMGVFDLIFLVAAFLTFEFVVEE' A
#
# COMPACT_ATOMS: atom_id res chain seq x y z
N LEU A 1 -17.27 11.22 2.30
CA LEU A 1 -16.58 10.64 3.49
C LEU A 1 -15.22 10.01 3.18
N LEU A 2 -14.77 9.95 1.91
CA LEU A 2 -13.48 9.38 1.52
C LEU A 2 -12.22 10.05 2.12
N PRO A 3 -12.11 11.40 2.24
CA PRO A 3 -10.82 12.03 2.58
C PRO A 3 -10.29 11.67 3.97
N ILE A 4 -11.18 11.48 4.95
CA ILE A 4 -10.82 11.15 6.33
C ILE A 4 -10.32 9.71 6.49
N LEU A 5 -10.79 8.80 5.63
CA LEU A 5 -10.34 7.41 5.60
C LEU A 5 -9.09 7.23 4.72
N LEU A 6 -8.98 8.00 3.62
CA LEU A 6 -7.81 7.98 2.75
C LEU A 6 -6.53 8.33 3.48
N PHE A 7 -6.58 9.28 4.42
CA PHE A 7 -5.41 9.68 5.19
C PHE A 7 -4.77 8.53 6.01
N PRO A 8 -5.45 7.87 6.95
CA PRO A 8 -4.88 6.76 7.72
C PRO A 8 -4.51 5.56 6.85
N LEU A 9 -5.15 5.38 5.70
CA LEU A 9 -4.82 4.31 4.74
C LEU A 9 -3.54 4.62 3.94
N THR A 10 -3.31 5.88 3.58
CA THR A 10 -2.15 6.28 2.76
C THR A 10 -0.87 6.35 3.58
N VAL A 11 -0.97 6.72 4.87
CA VAL A 11 0.19 6.81 5.78
C VAL A 11 1.05 5.54 5.81
N PRO A 12 0.53 4.32 6.06
CA PRO A 12 1.36 3.12 6.11
C PRO A 12 2.03 2.81 4.76
N ILE A 13 1.37 3.09 3.64
CA ILE A 13 1.93 2.92 2.29
C ILE A 13 3.11 3.87 2.09
N VAL A 14 2.93 5.16 2.40
CA VAL A 14 3.99 6.16 2.28
C VAL A 14 5.17 5.82 3.20
N LEU A 15 4.91 5.36 4.43
CA LEU A 15 5.95 4.91 5.35
C LEU A 15 6.73 3.71 4.81
N GLY A 16 6.03 2.70 4.26
CA GLY A 16 6.65 1.54 3.63
C GLY A 16 7.53 1.94 2.44
N ALA A 17 7.05 2.87 1.61
CA ALA A 17 7.78 3.37 0.46
C ALA A 17 9.04 4.14 0.87
N VAL A 18 8.94 5.07 1.83
CA VAL A 18 10.09 5.85 2.33
C VAL A 18 11.12 4.95 3.02
N LYS A 19 10.68 3.96 3.79
CA LYS A 19 11.59 3.00 4.44
C LYS A 19 12.32 2.14 3.43
N THR A 20 11.60 1.57 2.47
CA THR A 20 12.18 0.71 1.44
C THR A 20 13.16 1.47 0.56
N THR A 21 12.78 2.68 0.11
CA THR A 21 13.66 3.55 -0.69
C THR A 21 14.89 3.98 0.11
N GLY A 22 14.74 4.33 1.39
CA GLY A 22 15.85 4.61 2.29
C GLY A 22 16.82 3.44 2.42
N THR A 23 16.32 2.21 2.58
CA THR A 23 17.14 0.98 2.62
C THR A 23 17.91 0.74 1.33
N ILE A 24 17.29 0.99 0.17
CA ILE A 24 17.95 0.84 -1.14
C ILE A 24 19.05 1.90 -1.29
N LEU A 25 18.76 3.15 -0.92
CA LEU A 25 19.71 4.27 -1.03
C LEU A 25 20.87 4.18 -0.04
N SER A 26 20.70 3.52 1.11
CA SER A 26 21.80 3.26 2.06
C SER A 26 22.76 2.16 1.62
N GLY A 27 22.53 1.53 0.45
CA GLY A 27 23.31 0.39 -0.02
C GLY A 27 23.10 -0.89 0.81
N SER A 28 22.06 -0.91 1.64
CA SER A 28 21.67 -2.08 2.43
C SER A 28 20.99 -3.12 1.54
N SER A 29 20.91 -4.35 2.03
CA SER A 29 20.28 -5.42 1.24
C SER A 29 18.78 -5.17 1.11
N LEU A 30 18.20 -5.48 -0.06
CA LEU A 30 16.75 -5.40 -0.27
C LEU A 30 15.98 -6.31 0.71
N THR A 31 16.62 -7.34 1.26
CA THR A 31 16.07 -8.18 2.33
C THR A 31 15.72 -7.40 3.59
N ASP A 32 16.41 -6.30 3.87
CA ASP A 32 16.18 -5.47 5.05
C ASP A 32 14.90 -4.62 4.89
N GLY A 33 14.52 -4.32 3.64
CA GLY A 33 13.26 -3.66 3.27
C GLY A 33 12.10 -4.65 3.05
N LYS A 34 12.35 -5.96 3.11
CA LYS A 34 11.35 -7.00 2.81
C LYS A 34 10.06 -6.91 3.63
N PRO A 35 10.09 -6.66 4.96
CA PRO A 35 8.86 -6.55 5.74
C PRO A 35 7.95 -5.41 5.27
N TRP A 36 8.55 -4.27 4.89
CA TRP A 36 7.82 -3.12 4.36
C TRP A 36 7.23 -3.40 2.98
N LEU A 37 8.01 -4.06 2.11
CA LEU A 37 7.53 -4.53 0.81
C LEU A 37 6.37 -5.52 0.93
N GLN A 38 6.44 -6.48 1.86
CA GLN A 38 5.36 -7.43 2.12
C GLN A 38 4.11 -6.74 2.63
N MET A 39 4.24 -5.79 3.57
CA MET A 39 3.11 -5.01 4.06
C MET A 39 2.42 -4.22 2.94
N MET A 40 3.19 -3.53 2.09
CA MET A 40 2.64 -2.81 0.93
C MET A 40 1.96 -3.76 -0.05
N GLY A 41 2.59 -4.92 -0.34
CA GLY A 41 2.00 -5.92 -1.24
C GLY A 41 0.70 -6.53 -0.71
N VAL A 42 0.58 -6.76 0.61
CA VAL A 42 -0.67 -7.20 1.23
C VAL A 42 -1.75 -6.13 1.10
N PHE A 43 -1.39 -4.86 1.32
CA PHE A 43 -2.33 -3.75 1.17
C PHE A 43 -2.82 -3.64 -0.28
N ASP A 44 -1.91 -3.70 -1.26
CA ASP A 44 -2.24 -3.67 -2.68
C ASP A 44 -3.19 -4.82 -3.05
N LEU A 45 -2.93 -6.03 -2.54
CA LEU A 45 -3.79 -7.18 -2.76
C LEU A 45 -5.20 -6.99 -2.18
N ILE A 46 -5.30 -6.46 -0.96
CA ILE A 46 -6.59 -6.18 -0.33
C ILE A 46 -7.38 -5.17 -1.17
N PHE A 47 -6.75 -4.08 -1.59
CA PHE A 47 -7.41 -3.06 -2.41
C PHE A 47 -7.79 -3.56 -3.79
N LEU A 48 -6.95 -4.38 -4.42
CA LEU A 48 -7.23 -5.01 -5.70
C LEU A 48 -8.46 -5.91 -5.61
N VAL A 49 -8.50 -6.79 -4.59
CA VAL A 49 -9.64 -7.69 -4.37
C VAL A 49 -10.90 -6.91 -4.00
N ALA A 50 -10.79 -5.93 -3.10
CA ALA A 50 -11.90 -5.09 -2.71
C ALA A 50 -12.46 -4.33 -3.92
N ALA A 51 -11.61 -3.69 -4.71
CA ALA A 51 -12.01 -2.99 -5.93
C ALA A 51 -12.69 -3.92 -6.93
N PHE A 52 -12.18 -5.14 -7.13
CA PHE A 52 -12.80 -6.14 -8.00
C PHE A 52 -14.20 -6.54 -7.52
N LEU A 53 -14.37 -6.78 -6.21
CA LEU A 53 -15.65 -7.19 -5.63
C LEU A 53 -16.67 -6.04 -5.55
N THR A 54 -16.21 -4.81 -5.33
CA THR A 54 -17.09 -3.64 -5.23
C THR A 54 -17.36 -2.98 -6.58
N PHE A 55 -16.63 -3.36 -7.64
CA PHE A 55 -16.71 -2.73 -8.96
C PHE A 55 -18.15 -2.62 -9.46
N GLU A 56 -18.90 -3.72 -9.46
CA GLU A 56 -20.29 -3.75 -9.95
C GLU A 56 -21.25 -2.88 -9.11
N PHE A 57 -20.95 -2.64 -7.83
CA PHE A 57 -21.75 -1.80 -6.94
C PHE A 57 -21.41 -0.32 -7.05
N VAL A 58 -20.17 0.00 -7.43
CA VAL A 58 -19.69 1.38 -7.59
C VAL A 58 -19.96 1.90 -9.00
N VAL A 59 -19.86 1.01 -10.00
CA VAL A 59 -20.22 1.26 -11.39
C VAL A 59 -21.70 0.89 -11.58
N GLU A 60 -22.59 1.64 -10.94
CA GLU A 60 -23.95 1.78 -11.47
C GLU A 60 -23.89 2.67 -12.73
N GLU A 61 -24.74 2.41 -13.72
CA GLU A 61 -24.91 3.30 -14.89
C GLU A 61 -25.17 4.76 -14.50
#